data_AF-A0A1Y4BHP3-F1
#
_entry.id   AF-A0A1Y4BHP3-F1
#
_cell.length_a   1.000
_cell.length_b   1.000
_cell.length_c   1.000
_cell.angle_alpha   90.00
_cell.angle_beta   90.00
_cell.angle_gamma   90.00
#
_symmetry.space_group_name_H-M   'P 1'
#
loop_
_entity.id
_entity.type
_entity.pdbx_description
1 polymer ?
#
loop_
_entity_poly.entity_id
_entity_poly.type
_entity_poly.pdbx_seq_one_letter_code
_entity_poly.pdbx_strand_id
1 'polypeptide(L)' 'TQSDNELFTFRVWLVRLGLNGPEFKHTRDHLLANLDGDRAWRYDKDSYDVNKKKKNRSSEVAR' A
#
# COMPACT_ATOMS: atom_id res chain seq x y z
N THR A 1 7.97 16.90 5.00
CA THR A 1 8.13 15.54 4.45
C THR A 1 6.88 15.23 3.64
N GLN A 2 6.95 15.34 2.32
CA GLN A 2 5.85 14.92 1.44
C GLN A 2 6.01 13.40 1.26
N SER A 3 4.92 12.64 1.41
CA SER A 3 4.92 11.20 1.19
C SER A 3 4.57 10.95 -0.27
N ASP A 4 5.39 10.19 -1.00
CA ASP A 4 5.11 9.84 -2.41
C ASP A 4 3.85 8.96 -2.57
N ASN A 5 3.33 8.43 -1.46
CA ASN A 5 2.08 7.68 -1.39
C ASN A 5 1.25 8.15 -0.19
N GLU A 6 0.41 9.15 -0.45
CA GLU A 6 -0.46 9.78 0.55
C GLU A 6 -1.56 8.82 1.00
N LEU A 7 -2.09 8.00 0.07
CA LEU A 7 -3.13 7.02 0.37
C LEU A 7 -2.65 5.96 1.38
N PHE A 8 -1.48 5.36 1.16
CA PHE A 8 -0.87 4.41 2.11
C PHE A 8 -0.63 5.06 3.47
N THR A 9 -0.01 6.25 3.45
CA THR A 9 0.37 6.97 4.67
C THR A 9 -0.84 7.29 5.52
N PHE A 10 -1.89 7.85 4.91
CA PHE A 10 -3.10 8.24 5.62
C PHE A 10 -3.88 7.01 6.11
N ARG A 11 -3.96 5.94 5.31
CA ARG A 11 -4.56 4.67 5.74
C ARG A 11 -3.87 4.12 7.00
N VAL A 12 -2.54 4.09 7.04
CA VAL A 12 -1.78 3.60 8.21
C VAL A 12 -2.04 4.48 9.43
N TRP A 13 -2.12 5.79 9.24
CA TRP A 13 -2.45 6.72 10.31
C TRP A 13 -3.85 6.46 10.89
N LEU A 14 -4.87 6.27 10.06
CA LEU A 14 -6.23 5.92 10.49
C LEU A 14 -6.28 4.60 11.29
N VAL A 15 -5.50 3.59 10.88
CA VAL A 15 -5.42 2.32 11.62
C VAL A 15 -4.79 2.51 13.00
N ARG A 16 -3.76 3.35 13.13
CA ARG A 16 -3.15 3.66 14.44
C ARG A 16 -4.09 4.39 15.39
N LEU A 17 -5.06 5.12 14.85
CA LEU A 17 -6.14 5.76 15.63
C LEU A 17 -7.26 4.80 16.02
N GLY A 18 -7.26 3.56 15.53
CA GLY A 18 -8.28 2.55 15.85
C GLY A 18 -9.37 2.37 14.79
N LEU A 19 -9.30 3.06 13.64
CA LEU A 19 -10.28 2.93 12.56
C LEU A 19 -10.00 1.70 11.67
N ASN A 20 -9.85 0.53 12.29
CA ASN A 20 -9.57 -0.74 11.60
C ASN A 20 -10.80 -1.67 11.53
N GLY A 21 -11.84 -1.40 12.33
CA GLY A 21 -13.07 -2.20 12.34
C GLY A 21 -13.87 -2.11 11.04
N PRO A 22 -14.69 -3.13 10.72
CA PRO A 22 -15.58 -3.12 9.56
C PRO A 22 -16.55 -1.92 9.54
N GLU A 23 -16.95 -1.42 10.71
CA GLU A 23 -17.81 -0.25 10.90
C GLU A 23 -17.18 1.05 10.36
N PHE A 24 -15.84 1.12 10.32
CA PHE A 24 -15.10 2.27 9.80
C PHE A 24 -14.71 2.12 8.33
N LYS A 25 -15.13 1.02 7.67
CA LYS A 25 -14.76 0.75 6.28
C LYS A 25 -15.24 1.85 5.34
N HIS A 26 -16.52 2.23 5.43
CA HIS A 26 -17.07 3.30 4.59
C HIS A 26 -16.40 4.64 4.85
N THR A 27 -16.24 5.02 6.12
CA THR A 27 -15.54 6.26 6.50
C THR A 27 -14.13 6.30 5.94
N ARG A 28 -13.38 5.20 6.08
CA ARG A 28 -12.02 5.11 5.55
C ARG A 28 -12.00 5.19 4.02
N ASP A 29 -12.92 4.50 3.34
CA ASP A 29 -12.97 4.53 1.87
C ASP A 29 -13.29 5.94 1.36
N HIS A 30 -14.20 6.68 2.01
CA HIS A 30 -14.46 8.09 1.67
C HIS A 30 -13.25 9.01 1.93
N LEU A 31 -12.56 8.82 3.06
CA LEU A 31 -11.38 9.60 3.42
C LEU A 31 -10.18 9.35 2.49
N LEU A 32 -10.09 8.15 1.91
CA LEU A 32 -9.01 7.77 1.00
C LEU A 32 -9.34 8.03 -0.48
N ALA A 33 -10.59 8.33 -0.83
CA ALA A 33 -11.06 8.35 -2.22
C ALA A 33 -10.34 9.38 -3.12
N ASN A 34 -9.85 10.48 -2.55
CA ASN A 34 -9.22 11.58 -3.29
C ASN A 34 -7.70 11.62 -3.13
N LEU A 35 -7.10 10.56 -2.57
CA LEU A 35 -5.65 10.48 -2.40
C LEU A 35 -5.03 9.62 -3.49
N ASP A 36 -3.86 10.03 -3.96
CA ASP A 36 -3.08 9.26 -4.92
C ASP A 36 -2.23 8.20 -4.25
N GLY A 37 -1.99 7.10 -5.00
CA GLY A 37 -1.07 6.03 -4.64
C GLY A 37 -1.72 4.68 -4.36
N ASP A 38 -0.91 3.76 -3.85
CA ASP A 38 -1.30 2.37 -3.58
C ASP A 38 -1.69 2.17 -2.12
N ARG A 39 -2.83 1.50 -1.86
CA ARG A 39 -3.32 1.28 -0.49
C ARG A 39 -2.53 0.28 0.34
N ALA A 40 -1.84 -0.64 -0.32
CA ALA A 40 -1.21 -1.81 0.26
C ALA A 40 0.30 -1.62 0.41
N TRP A 41 0.94 -0.89 -0.50
CA TRP A 41 2.38 -0.74 -0.58
C TRP A 41 2.80 0.73 -0.46
N ARG A 42 3.82 1.00 0.34
CA ARG A 42 4.36 2.37 0.47
C ARG A 42 5.14 2.79 -0.77
N TYR A 43 5.89 1.86 -1.33
CA TYR A 43 6.69 2.02 -2.55
C TYR A 43 6.19 1.05 -3.62
N ASP A 44 6.70 1.17 -4.84
CA ASP A 44 6.41 0.21 -5.89
C ASP A 44 6.66 -1.24 -5.40
N LYS A 45 5.77 -2.16 -5.79
CA LYS A 45 5.78 -3.54 -5.31
C LYS A 45 7.12 -4.26 -5.60
N ASP A 46 7.79 -3.91 -6.70
CA ASP A 46 9.08 -4.50 -7.09
C ASP A 46 10.27 -3.87 -6.33
N SER A 47 10.06 -2.79 -5.59
CA SER A 47 11.13 -2.16 -4.78
C SER A 47 11.54 -3.02 -3.58
N TYR A 48 10.67 -3.92 -3.11
CA TYR A 48 10.92 -4.79 -1.97
C TYR A 48 11.76 -6.02 -2.38
N ASP A 49 12.86 -6.31 -1.67
CA ASP A 49 13.79 -7.40 -2.02
C ASP A 49 13.14 -8.78 -2.11
N VAL A 50 12.12 -9.03 -1.30
CA VAL A 50 11.34 -10.28 -1.33
C VAL A 50 10.60 -10.47 -2.66
N ASN A 51 10.22 -9.37 -3.32
CA ASN A 51 9.54 -9.38 -4.61
C ASN A 51 10.53 -9.38 -5.78
N LYS A 52 11.68 -8.71 -5.63
CA LYS A 52 12.79 -8.76 -6.60
C LYS A 52 13.28 -10.19 -6.84
N LYS A 53 13.49 -10.96 -5.77
CA LYS A 53 13.93 -12.36 -5.86
C LYS A 53 12.94 -13.26 -6.60
N LYS A 54 11.62 -12.99 -6.46
CA LYS A 54 10.58 -13.74 -7.19
C LYS A 54 10.59 -13.45 -8.69
N LYS A 55 10.77 -12.18 -9.08
CA LYS A 55 10.86 -11.78 -10.49
C LYS A 55 12.05 -12.43 -11.20
N ASN A 56 13.23 -12.40 -10.56
CA ASN A 56 14.44 -12.99 -11.12
C ASN A 56 14.32 -14.51 -11.32
N ARG A 57 13.68 -15.21 -10.37
CA ARG A 57 13.45 -16.66 -10.48
C ARG A 57 12.42 -16.99 -11.57
N SER A 58 11.37 -16.21 -11.73
CA SER A 58 10.40 -16.39 -12.82
C SER A 58 11.00 -16.14 -14.20
N SER A 59 11.92 -15.17 -14.33
CA SER A 59 12.63 -14.94 -15.60
C SER A 59 13.66 -16.02 -15.94
N GLU A 60 14.21 -16.71 -14.93
CA GLU A 60 15.16 -17.81 -15.13
C GLU A 60 14.47 -19.12 -15.53
N VAL A 61 13.27 -19.39 -14.98
CA VAL A 61 12.47 -20.59 -15.34
C VAL A 61 11.79 -20.46 -16.72
N ALA A 62 11.63 -19.24 -17.23
CA ALA A 62 11.05 -18.98 -18.55
C ALA A 62 12.07 -18.98 -19.70
N ARG A 63 13.34 -19.26 -19.42
CA ARG A 63 14.43 -19.43 -20.39
C ARG A 63 14.81 -20.90 -20.50
#